data_AF-A0A7S3UMZ7-F1
#
_entry.id   AF-A0A7S3UMZ7-F1
#
_cell.length_a   1.000
_cell.length_b   1.000
_cell.length_c   1.000
_cell.angle_alpha   90.00
_cell.angle_beta   90.00
_cell.angle_gamma   90.00
#
_symmetry.space_group_name_H-M   'P 1'
#
loop_
_entity.id
_entity.type
_entity.pdbx_description
1 polymer ?
#
loop_
_entity_poly.entity_id
_entity_poly.type
_entity_poly.pdbx_seq_one_letter_code
_entity_poly.pdbx_strand_id
1 'polypeptide(L)'
;MVGTFMAFDKYMNMVLSDCEEYRKIKAKGSDEEREAKRMLGLIILRGETVVSMTAEAPPPSEPRKAGQQTGPGRGQAAGRGVPVAP
;
A
#
# COMPACT_ATOMS: atom_id res chain seq x y z
N MET A 1 4.26 -11.62 -8.07
CA MET A 1 4.65 -10.74 -6.95
C MET A 1 3.45 -9.89 -6.62
N VAL A 2 3.22 -9.64 -5.34
CA VAL A 2 2.06 -8.89 -4.84
C VAL A 2 2.58 -7.84 -3.87
N GLY A 3 2.13 -6.60 -3.99
CA GLY A 3 2.55 -5.51 -3.11
C GLY A 3 1.75 -4.25 -3.37
N THR A 4 1.89 -3.26 -2.48
CA THR A 4 1.22 -1.97 -2.65
C THR A 4 1.96 -1.14 -3.68
N PHE A 5 1.29 -0.82 -4.78
CA PHE A 5 1.86 -0.03 -5.86
C PHE A 5 1.99 1.45 -5.46
N MET A 6 3.21 1.98 -5.44
CA MET A 6 3.50 3.36 -5.01
C MET A 6 3.81 4.29 -6.18
N ALA A 7 4.64 3.84 -7.12
CA ALA A 7 5.13 4.68 -8.21
C ALA A 7 5.58 3.85 -9.43
N PHE A 8 5.63 4.51 -10.58
CA PHE A 8 6.21 3.99 -11.82
C PHE A 8 6.97 5.09 -12.57
N ASP A 9 7.81 4.69 -13.52
CA ASP A 9 8.47 5.59 -14.45
C ASP A 9 8.18 5.25 -15.93
N LYS A 10 8.77 6.03 -16.85
CA LYS A 10 8.66 5.84 -18.30
C LYS A 10 9.10 4.44 -18.76
N TYR A 11 10.03 3.81 -18.05
CA TYR A 11 10.58 2.50 -18.40
C TYR A 11 9.84 1.35 -17.73
N MET A 12 8.72 1.61 -17.03
CA MET A 12 8.00 0.64 -16.22
C MET A 12 8.80 0.13 -15.02
N ASN A 13 9.78 0.89 -14.52
CA ASN A 13 10.36 0.60 -13.21
C ASN A 13 9.27 0.84 -12.15
N MET A 14 9.02 -0.13 -11.29
CA MET A 14 7.92 -0.10 -10.34
C MET A 14 8.43 -0.07 -8.91
N VAL A 15 7.80 0.76 -8.07
CA VAL A 15 8.05 0.81 -6.63
C VAL A 15 6.89 0.11 -5.92
N LEU A 16 7.18 -0.96 -5.19
CA LEU A 16 6.21 -1.74 -4.42
C LEU A 16 6.58 -1.72 -2.93
N SER A 17 5.63 -1.39 -2.05
CA SER A 17 5.79 -1.59 -0.60
C SER A 17 5.17 -2.91 -0.15
N ASP A 18 5.72 -3.45 0.95
CA ASP A 18 5.28 -4.70 1.58
C ASP A 18 5.14 -5.86 0.59
N CYS A 19 6.06 -5.94 -0.37
CA CYS A 19 5.97 -6.88 -1.46
C CYS A 19 6.26 -8.31 -1.00
N GLU A 20 5.46 -9.24 -1.50
CA GLU A 20 5.58 -10.67 -1.32
C GLU A 20 5.79 -11.35 -2.68
N GLU A 21 6.71 -12.31 -2.69
CA GLU A 21 6.98 -13.14 -3.86
C GLU A 21 6.41 -14.54 -3.65
N TYR A 22 5.66 -14.99 -4.64
CA TYR A 22 5.11 -16.33 -4.72
C TYR A 22 5.84 -17.07 -5.85
N ARG A 23 6.51 -18.17 -5.51
CA ARG A 23 7.16 -19.06 -6.48
C ARG A 23 6.56 -20.45 -6.39
N LYS A 24 6.20 -21.01 -7.53
CA LYS A 24 5.89 -22.43 -7.64
C LYS A 24 7.18 -23.23 -7.60
N ILE A 25 7.31 -24.11 -6.62
CA ILE A 25 8.42 -25.02 -6.46
C ILE A 25 7.90 -26.44 -6.63
N LYS A 26 8.53 -27.20 -7.53
CA LYS A 26 8.31 -28.64 -7.63
C LYS A 26 9.11 -29.34 -6.53
N ALA A 27 8.45 -30.16 -5.71
CA ALA A 27 9.16 -30.99 -4.76
C ALA A 27 9.99 -32.05 -5.53
N LYS A 28 11.25 -32.26 -5.17
CA LYS A 28 12.08 -33.30 -5.79
C LYS A 28 11.40 -34.67 -5.59
N GLY A 29 10.96 -35.28 -6.70
CA GLY A 29 10.37 -36.62 -6.70
C GLY A 29 8.85 -36.68 -6.50
N SER A 30 8.14 -35.55 -6.47
CA SER A 30 6.67 -35.49 -6.44
C SER A 30 6.18 -34.47 -7.47
N ASP A 31 5.07 -34.78 -8.15
CA ASP A 31 4.41 -33.86 -9.10
C ASP A 31 3.53 -32.81 -8.39
N GLU A 32 3.54 -32.80 -7.05
CA GLU A 32 2.88 -31.76 -6.27
C GLU A 32 3.62 -30.42 -6.39
N GLU A 33 2.95 -29.43 -7.00
CA GLU A 33 3.39 -28.04 -6.98
C GLU A 33 3.14 -27.44 -5.59
N ARG A 34 4.20 -26.97 -4.93
CA ARG A 34 4.09 -26.19 -3.68
C ARG A 34 4.39 -24.73 -3.96
N GLU A 35 3.59 -23.84 -3.39
CA GLU A 35 3.86 -22.42 -3.44
C GLU A 35 4.77 -22.01 -2.28
N ALA A 36 5.92 -21.44 -2.59
CA ALA A 36 6.83 -20.84 -1.62
C ALA A 36 6.64 -19.34 -1.59
N LYS A 37 6.32 -18.82 -0.40
CA LYS A 37 6.16 -17.40 -0.12
C LYS A 37 7.46 -16.82 0.45
N ARG A 38 7.91 -15.68 -0.08
CA ARG A 38 9.05 -14.90 0.42
C ARG A 38 8.65 -13.45 0.63
N MET A 39 8.89 -12.93 1.84
CA MET A 39 8.72 -11.50 2.15
C MET A 39 9.90 -10.71 1.58
N LEU A 40 9.63 -9.67 0.82
CA LEU A 40 10.67 -8.77 0.28
C LEU A 40 10.63 -7.38 0.93
N GLY A 41 9.44 -6.89 1.29
CA GLY A 41 9.27 -5.55 1.85
C GLY A 41 9.24 -4.47 0.77
N LEU A 42 9.99 -3.38 0.97
CA LEU A 42 10.08 -2.29 -0.02
C LEU A 42 11.05 -2.65 -1.15
N ILE A 43 10.55 -2.71 -2.38
CA ILE A 43 11.35 -3.07 -3.56
C ILE A 43 11.15 -2.12 -4.73
N ILE A 44 12.16 -2.10 -5.61
CA ILE A 44 12.06 -1.52 -6.95
C ILE A 44 12.25 -2.65 -7.97
N LEU A 45 11.29 -2.82 -8.86
CA LEU A 45 11.38 -3.73 -9.99
C LEU A 45 11.83 -2.99 -11.24
N ARG A 46 12.70 -3.62 -12.02
CA ARG A 46 13.17 -3.07 -13.29
C ARG A 46 12.19 -3.41 -14.40
N GLY A 47 11.76 -2.41 -15.17
CA GLY A 47 10.63 -2.55 -16.10
C GLY A 47 10.83 -3.51 -17.27
N GLU A 48 12.08 -3.79 -17.67
CA GLU A 48 12.39 -4.83 -18.68
C GLU A 48 11.88 -6.23 -18.27
N THR A 49 11.71 -6.49 -16.98
CA THR A 49 11.25 -7.79 -16.46
C THR A 49 9.73 -7.86 -16.24
N VAL A 50 9.03 -6.74 -16.42
CA VAL A 50 7.59 -6.64 -16.19
C VAL A 50 6.83 -7.08 -17.44
N VAL A 51 6.10 -8.18 -17.34
CA VAL A 51 5.27 -8.70 -18.45
C VAL A 51 3.85 -8.15 -18.38
N SER A 52 3.23 -8.18 -17.19
CA SER A 52 1.86 -7.71 -16.97
C SER A 52 1.64 -7.35 -15.50
N MET A 53 0.75 -6.40 -15.23
CA MET A 53 0.29 -6.05 -13.89
C MET A 53 -1.23 -6.01 -13.86
N THR A 54 -1.83 -6.50 -12.78
CA THR A 54 -3.28 -6.44 -12.54
C THR A 54 -3.54 -5.92 -11.13
N ALA A 55 -4.64 -5.19 -10.93
CA ALA A 55 -5.02 -4.69 -9.62
C ALA A 55 -5.67 -5.83 -8.82
N GLU A 56 -5.04 -6.21 -7.71
CA GLU A 56 -5.54 -7.27 -6.83
C GLU A 56 -6.59 -6.77 -5.83
N ALA A 57 -6.29 -5.63 -5.18
CA ALA A 57 -7.10 -5.08 -4.11
C ALA A 57 -7.14 -3.54 -4.18
N PRO A 58 -8.19 -2.89 -3.63
CA PRO A 58 -8.19 -1.44 -3.47
C PRO A 58 -7.01 -0.99 -2.60
N PRO A 59 -6.50 0.24 -2.79
CA PRO A 59 -5.41 0.76 -1.98
C PRO A 59 -5.79 0.72 -0.49
N PRO A 60 -4.86 0.37 0.41
CA PRO A 60 -5.13 0.39 1.83
C PRO A 60 -5.55 1.80 2.23
N SER A 61 -6.70 1.93 2.88
CA SER A 61 -7.15 3.23 3.40
C SER A 61 -6.08 3.73 4.36
N GLU A 62 -5.54 4.93 4.11
CA GLU A 62 -4.74 5.60 5.14
C GLU A 62 -5.56 5.57 6.43
N PRO A 63 -4.96 5.22 7.59
CA PRO A 63 -5.65 5.45 8.85
C PRO A 63 -6.02 6.91 8.82
N ARG A 64 -7.33 7.23 8.78
CA ARG A 64 -7.82 8.60 8.89
C ARG A 64 -6.98 9.20 9.99
N LYS A 65 -6.11 10.17 9.68
CA LYS A 65 -5.40 10.94 10.70
C LYS A 65 -6.52 11.35 11.62
N ALA A 66 -6.61 10.72 12.79
CA ALA A 66 -7.76 10.87 13.67
C ALA A 66 -7.90 12.37 13.80
N GLY A 67 -8.98 12.90 13.19
CA GLY A 67 -9.08 14.32 12.89
C GLY A 67 -8.75 15.01 14.20
N GLN A 68 -7.68 15.81 14.18
CA GLN A 68 -7.09 16.47 15.34
C GLN A 68 -8.19 16.70 16.36
N GLN A 69 -8.24 15.85 17.40
CA GLN A 69 -9.33 15.91 18.36
C GLN A 69 -9.37 17.36 18.81
N THR A 70 -10.54 17.99 18.63
CA THR A 70 -10.82 19.34 19.10
C THR A 70 -10.75 19.30 20.62
N GLY A 71 -9.53 19.38 21.15
CA GLY A 71 -9.26 19.49 22.57
C GLY A 71 -9.61 20.90 23.04
N PRO A 72 -9.97 21.06 24.32
CA PRO A 72 -10.17 22.39 24.91
C PRO A 72 -8.92 23.24 24.67
N GLY A 73 -9.10 24.47 24.15
CA GLY A 73 -8.01 25.43 23.96
C GLY A 73 -7.64 25.77 22.51
N ARG A 74 -8.39 25.28 21.50
CA ARG A 74 -8.17 25.66 20.10
C ARG A 74 -9.13 26.76 19.67
N GLY A 75 -8.59 27.94 19.35
CA GLY A 75 -9.39 29.10 18.93
C GLY A 75 -10.14 28.85 17.62
N GLN A 76 -11.46 28.77 17.67
CA GLN A 76 -12.32 28.90 16.50
C GLN A 76 -12.48 30.39 16.17
N ALA A 77 -12.33 30.75 14.89
CA ALA A 77 -12.71 32.08 14.44
C ALA A 77 -14.23 32.22 14.58
N ALA A 78 -14.68 33.00 15.56
CA ALA A 78 -16.10 33.29 15.76
C ALA A 78 -16.57 34.22 14.63
N GLY A 79 -17.24 33.64 13.63
CA GLY A 79 -17.96 34.40 12.62
C GLY A 79 -19.10 35.21 13.26
N ARG A 80 -19.47 36.33 12.62
CA ARG A 80 -20.52 37.23 13.10
C ARG A 80 -21.87 36.51 13.11
N GLY A 81 -22.38 36.19 14.30
CA GLY A 81 -23.70 35.57 14.51
C GLY A 81 -23.72 34.24 15.28
N VAL A 82 -22.59 33.75 15.79
CA VAL A 82 -22.57 32.51 16.58
C VAL A 82 -22.82 32.82 18.07
N PRO A 83 -23.86 32.26 18.73
CA PRO A 83 -24.02 32.41 20.17
C PRO A 83 -22.92 31.62 20.89
N VAL A 84 -22.19 32.31 21.76
CA VAL A 84 -21.26 31.68 22.70
C VAL A 84 -22.10 30.94 23.74
N ALA A 85 -22.08 29.62 23.71
CA ALA A 85 -22.62 28.81 24.80
C ALA A 85 -21.74 29.00 26.05
N PRO A 86 -22.31 28.93 27.26
CA PRO A 86 -21.57 29.13 28.52
C PRO A 86 -20.46 28.09 28.74
#